data_AF-A0A969G9A0-F1
#
_entry.id   AF-A0A969G9A0-F1
#
_cell.length_a   1.000
_cell.length_b   1.000
_cell.length_c   1.000
_cell.angle_alpha   90.00
_cell.angle_beta   90.00
_cell.angle_gamma   90.00
#
_symmetry.space_group_name_H-M   'P 1'
#
loop_
_entity.id
_entity.type
_entity.pdbx_description
1 polymer ?
#
loop_
_entity_poly.entity_id
_entity_poly.type
_entity_poly.pdbx_seq_one_letter_code
_entity_poly.pdbx_strand_id
1 'polypeptide(L)'
;MNKTDNSLSIAASAFTLNIGQKISLAIGSIGLLILFVALGYTFSEPLIPLSISIISMLVGMVWYAQATYAHLPKGIKNNGIWFKSMTSKGALAWVSGILITGFYIALYWFPQYLGMAATEGATNTGLVGLFDPLSQVLAGKAASQWFVYGTLYTVAILGLGFKFILKYRHNRYQQLRTISVMFFQLGFAFLLPAILESLNKPYYNFANMWPLNYYFFDDWHLQGLVNSGALGLFMLVFGILMFLLISPILTYFYGKRWYCSWVCGCGGLAETAGDPFRQLSDNSMKAWKIERWMIHAVLVFSVVMTAAVLFSTLHDSGKGFWISKSVFVGILVLIIGGFAAILKFKPNYFKQLDKKILPYVYGIGGFLAVFQLFN
;
A
#
# COMPACT_ATOMS: atom_id res chain seq x y z
N MET A 1 54.30 6.26 11.77
CA MET A 1 53.35 6.64 10.71
C MET A 1 52.75 5.37 10.15
N ASN A 2 51.56 4.96 10.62
CA ASN A 2 50.86 3.76 10.12
C ASN A 2 49.42 4.13 9.77
N LYS A 3 49.28 5.08 8.83
CA LYS A 3 48.02 5.27 8.10
C LYS A 3 48.26 4.65 6.73
N THR A 4 47.72 3.45 6.54
CA THR A 4 47.52 2.90 5.21
C THR A 4 46.61 3.86 4.46
N ASP A 5 47.14 4.48 3.42
CA ASP A 5 46.35 5.28 2.49
C ASP A 5 45.31 4.37 1.84
N ASN A 6 44.05 4.58 2.20
CA ASN A 6 42.93 4.01 1.46
C ASN A 6 42.98 4.61 0.06
N SER A 7 43.40 3.79 -0.90
CA SER A 7 43.37 4.05 -2.33
C SER A 7 42.20 4.98 -2.72
N LEU A 8 42.53 6.11 -3.36
CA LEU A 8 41.59 7.03 -4.05
C LEU A 8 40.92 6.40 -5.28
N SER A 9 40.91 5.07 -5.37
CA SER A 9 40.19 4.36 -6.41
C SER A 9 38.70 4.58 -6.23
N ILE A 10 38.10 5.20 -7.27
CA ILE A 10 36.65 5.33 -7.47
C ILE A 10 35.94 3.95 -7.41
N ALA A 11 36.67 2.85 -7.53
CA ALA A 11 36.17 1.48 -7.52
C ALA A 11 36.51 0.67 -6.25
N ALA A 12 37.39 1.13 -5.35
CA ALA A 12 37.98 0.28 -4.31
C ALA A 12 37.58 0.59 -2.85
N SER A 13 36.44 1.23 -2.58
CA SER A 13 35.79 0.93 -1.30
C SER A 13 35.07 -0.40 -1.45
N ALA A 14 35.82 -1.50 -1.29
CA ALA A 14 35.24 -2.81 -1.06
C ALA A 14 34.11 -2.62 -0.03
N PHE A 15 32.89 -3.00 -0.40
CA PHE A 15 31.68 -2.86 0.41
C PHE A 15 31.75 -3.78 1.65
N THR A 16 32.73 -3.57 2.50
CA THR A 16 32.97 -4.36 3.69
C THR A 16 32.04 -3.85 4.78
N LEU A 17 31.22 -4.76 5.29
CA LEU A 17 30.31 -4.46 6.38
C LEU A 17 31.11 -4.25 7.67
N ASN A 18 30.79 -3.18 8.41
CA ASN A 18 31.36 -2.98 9.74
C ASN A 18 30.78 -4.03 10.72
N ILE A 19 31.43 -4.18 11.89
CA ILE A 19 31.01 -5.19 12.89
C ILE A 19 29.55 -4.96 13.33
N GLY A 20 29.14 -3.71 13.55
CA GLY A 20 27.76 -3.38 13.92
C GLY A 20 26.73 -3.76 12.85
N GLN A 21 27.06 -3.60 11.56
CA GLN A 21 26.25 -4.01 10.43
C GLN A 21 26.17 -5.54 10.34
N LYS A 22 27.25 -6.26 10.60
CA LYS A 22 27.26 -7.73 10.61
C LYS A 22 26.37 -8.27 11.75
N ILE A 23 26.53 -7.74 12.95
CA ILE A 23 25.72 -8.14 14.13
C ILE A 23 24.24 -7.83 13.89
N SER A 24 23.91 -6.63 13.43
CA SER A 24 22.52 -6.24 13.16
C SER A 24 21.89 -7.07 12.03
N LEU A 25 22.65 -7.44 10.99
CA LEU A 25 22.18 -8.38 9.97
C LEU A 25 21.93 -9.77 10.55
N ALA A 26 22.83 -10.28 11.39
CA ALA A 26 22.63 -11.58 12.04
C ALA A 26 21.36 -11.58 12.90
N ILE A 27 21.17 -10.55 13.73
CA ILE A 27 19.97 -10.39 14.57
C ILE A 27 18.70 -10.32 13.70
N GLY A 28 18.67 -9.46 12.68
CA GLY A 28 17.53 -9.37 11.77
C GLY A 28 17.25 -10.67 11.01
N SER A 29 18.30 -11.44 10.69
CA SER A 29 18.18 -12.72 10.00
C SER A 29 17.61 -13.82 10.88
N ILE A 30 17.83 -13.78 12.20
CA ILE A 30 17.16 -14.70 13.14
C ILE A 30 15.64 -14.54 13.04
N GLY A 31 15.14 -13.30 12.99
CA GLY A 31 13.71 -13.05 12.88
C GLY A 31 13.13 -13.54 11.55
N LEU A 32 13.84 -13.31 10.44
CA LEU A 32 13.45 -13.85 9.13
C LEU A 32 13.51 -15.38 9.09
N LEU A 33 14.49 -15.99 9.76
CA LEU A 33 14.60 -17.45 9.86
C LEU A 33 13.39 -18.05 10.56
N ILE A 34 12.90 -17.43 11.65
CA ILE A 34 11.69 -17.90 12.34
C ILE A 34 10.47 -17.86 11.41
N LEU A 35 10.28 -16.78 10.65
CA LEU A 35 9.20 -16.70 9.66
C LEU A 35 9.34 -17.75 8.57
N PHE A 36 10.57 -18.01 8.11
CA PHE A 36 10.84 -19.03 7.12
C PHE A 36 10.55 -20.44 7.65
N VAL A 37 10.97 -20.76 8.87
CA VAL A 37 10.67 -22.04 9.54
C VAL A 37 9.15 -22.21 9.70
N ALA A 38 8.43 -21.13 10.02
CA ALA A 38 6.98 -21.15 10.15
C ALA A 38 6.25 -21.54 8.84
N LEU A 39 6.87 -21.39 7.67
CA LEU A 39 6.24 -21.84 6.42
C LEU A 39 6.03 -23.37 6.36
N GLY A 40 6.86 -24.14 7.07
CA GLY A 40 6.80 -25.61 7.08
C GLY A 40 6.58 -26.24 8.46
N TYR A 41 6.62 -25.45 9.54
CA TYR A 41 6.51 -25.92 10.91
C TYR A 41 5.47 -25.11 11.69
N THR A 42 4.63 -25.81 12.46
CA THR A 42 3.64 -25.17 13.34
C THR A 42 4.14 -25.19 14.77
N PHE A 43 4.37 -24.02 15.34
CA PHE A 43 4.80 -23.87 16.73
C PHE A 43 3.61 -24.12 17.68
N SER A 44 3.81 -24.96 18.70
CA SER A 44 2.80 -25.19 19.74
C SER A 44 2.51 -23.93 20.57
N GLU A 45 3.54 -23.13 20.83
CA GLU A 45 3.46 -21.86 21.57
C GLU A 45 3.91 -20.70 20.66
N PRO A 46 3.05 -20.18 19.78
CA PRO A 46 3.45 -19.22 18.74
C PRO A 46 3.83 -17.82 19.25
N LEU A 47 3.42 -17.43 20.47
CA LEU A 47 3.63 -16.07 21.01
C LEU A 47 5.13 -15.71 21.15
N ILE A 48 5.92 -16.63 21.70
CA ILE A 48 7.36 -16.43 21.93
C ILE A 48 8.13 -16.31 20.60
N PRO A 49 8.06 -17.28 19.65
CA PRO A 49 8.76 -17.16 18.38
C PRO A 49 8.29 -15.96 17.56
N LEU A 50 7.00 -15.61 17.59
CA LEU A 50 6.50 -14.40 16.93
C LEU A 50 7.14 -13.13 17.52
N SER A 51 7.16 -13.02 18.85
CA SER A 51 7.73 -11.87 19.54
C SER A 51 9.22 -11.72 19.24
N ILE A 52 9.97 -12.82 19.30
CA ILE A 52 11.39 -12.85 18.93
C ILE A 52 11.57 -12.43 17.47
N SER A 53 10.73 -12.93 16.56
CA SER A 53 10.80 -12.60 15.14
C SER A 53 10.62 -11.10 14.88
N ILE A 54 9.52 -10.51 15.37
CA ILE A 54 9.21 -9.10 15.16
C ILE A 54 10.27 -8.19 15.80
N ILE A 55 10.65 -8.47 17.06
CA ILE A 55 11.62 -7.65 17.80
C ILE A 55 12.99 -7.73 17.12
N SER A 56 13.47 -8.92 16.78
CA SER A 56 14.78 -9.08 16.15
C SER A 56 14.84 -8.43 14.77
N MET A 57 13.77 -8.49 13.98
CA MET A 57 13.67 -7.76 12.70
C MET A 57 13.73 -6.25 12.90
N LEU A 58 12.94 -5.69 13.84
CA LEU A 58 12.93 -4.25 14.11
C LEU A 58 14.29 -3.76 14.66
N VAL A 59 14.82 -4.44 15.68
CA VAL A 59 16.12 -4.12 16.28
C VAL A 59 17.23 -4.25 15.23
N GLY A 60 17.23 -5.31 14.43
CA GLY A 60 18.17 -5.51 13.34
C GLY A 60 18.14 -4.36 12.33
N MET A 61 16.96 -3.96 11.86
CA MET A 61 16.81 -2.83 10.92
C MET A 61 17.27 -1.49 11.51
N VAL A 62 16.86 -1.20 12.76
CA VAL A 62 17.20 0.06 13.46
C VAL A 62 18.70 0.14 13.72
N TRP A 63 19.30 -0.93 14.25
CA TRP A 63 20.73 -0.95 14.53
C TRP A 63 21.54 -0.91 13.24
N TYR A 64 21.13 -1.64 12.20
CA TYR A 64 21.79 -1.56 10.89
C TYR A 64 21.79 -0.13 10.34
N ALA A 65 20.66 0.59 10.46
CA ALA A 65 20.55 1.98 10.05
C ALA A 65 21.47 2.90 10.86
N GLN A 66 21.52 2.75 12.18
CA GLN A 66 22.42 3.52 13.05
C GLN A 66 23.89 3.26 12.70
N ALA A 67 24.30 1.99 12.60
CA ALA A 67 25.66 1.59 12.26
C ALA A 67 26.09 2.10 10.88
N THR A 68 25.13 2.30 9.97
CA THR A 68 25.39 2.81 8.61
C THR A 68 25.49 4.35 8.56
N TYR A 69 24.61 5.08 9.26
CA TYR A 69 24.46 6.52 9.04
C TYR A 69 24.89 7.42 10.20
N ALA A 70 24.98 6.91 11.44
CA ALA A 70 25.20 7.76 12.62
C ALA A 70 26.54 8.53 12.57
N HIS A 71 27.60 7.86 12.11
CA HIS A 71 28.97 8.39 12.02
C HIS A 71 29.22 9.26 10.77
N LEU A 72 28.27 9.30 9.82
CA LEU A 72 28.43 10.05 8.57
C LEU A 72 27.92 11.50 8.71
N PRO A 73 28.54 12.49 8.07
CA PRO A 73 28.05 13.87 8.11
C PRO A 73 26.66 13.97 7.48
N LYS A 74 25.87 14.93 7.95
CA LYS A 74 24.53 15.25 7.42
C LYS A 74 24.59 15.51 5.91
N GLY A 75 23.70 14.89 5.12
CA GLY A 75 23.62 15.09 3.67
C GLY A 75 23.01 13.90 2.93
N ILE A 76 22.89 13.98 1.60
CA ILE A 76 22.37 12.90 0.75
C ILE A 76 23.44 11.79 0.63
N LYS A 77 23.09 10.54 0.94
CA LYS A 77 24.01 9.39 0.97
C LYS A 77 23.57 8.30 -0.01
N ASN A 78 24.01 8.40 -1.26
CA ASN A 78 23.71 7.46 -2.34
C ASN A 78 24.96 6.76 -2.88
N ASN A 79 25.89 6.43 -1.99
CA ASN A 79 27.22 5.94 -2.38
C ASN A 79 27.16 4.49 -2.87
N GLY A 80 27.74 4.23 -4.04
CA GLY A 80 27.96 2.89 -4.57
C GLY A 80 26.72 2.10 -4.96
N ILE A 81 25.57 2.76 -5.15
CA ILE A 81 24.28 2.09 -5.47
C ILE A 81 24.36 1.28 -6.78
N TRP A 82 25.13 1.75 -7.76
CA TRP A 82 25.31 1.07 -9.06
C TRP A 82 26.09 -0.23 -8.98
N PHE A 83 26.87 -0.45 -7.92
CA PHE A 83 27.74 -1.62 -7.78
C PHE A 83 27.18 -2.69 -6.83
N LYS A 84 26.08 -2.40 -6.13
CA LYS A 84 25.46 -3.35 -5.20
C LYS A 84 24.50 -4.28 -5.94
N SER A 85 24.75 -5.59 -5.84
CA SER A 85 23.92 -6.65 -6.45
C SER A 85 22.41 -6.45 -6.27
N MET A 86 21.98 -6.01 -5.08
CA MET A 86 20.56 -5.75 -4.78
C MET A 86 19.96 -4.56 -5.55
N THR A 87 20.72 -3.50 -5.85
CA THR A 87 20.23 -2.26 -6.47
C THR A 87 20.67 -2.06 -7.92
N SER A 88 21.42 -3.03 -8.47
CA SER A 88 21.97 -3.00 -9.82
C SER A 88 21.46 -4.14 -10.71
N LYS A 89 20.28 -4.70 -10.43
CA LYS A 89 19.72 -5.88 -11.12
C LYS A 89 20.64 -7.11 -11.09
N GLY A 90 21.45 -7.25 -10.04
CA GLY A 90 22.32 -8.41 -9.84
C GLY A 90 21.56 -9.64 -9.32
N ALA A 91 22.29 -10.73 -9.03
CA ALA A 91 21.69 -12.00 -8.62
C ALA A 91 20.77 -11.87 -7.39
N LEU A 92 21.17 -11.10 -6.37
CA LEU A 92 20.34 -10.90 -5.17
C LEU A 92 19.04 -10.16 -5.50
N ALA A 93 19.06 -9.22 -6.45
CA ALA A 93 17.86 -8.53 -6.89
C ALA A 93 16.84 -9.47 -7.55
N TRP A 94 17.32 -10.38 -8.41
CA TRP A 94 16.47 -11.39 -9.05
C TRP A 94 15.91 -12.39 -8.05
N VAL A 95 16.74 -12.91 -7.14
CA VAL A 95 16.31 -13.83 -6.08
C VAL A 95 15.23 -13.18 -5.21
N SER A 96 15.46 -11.95 -4.72
CA SER A 96 14.45 -11.23 -3.95
C SER A 96 13.18 -10.92 -4.75
N GLY A 97 13.30 -10.58 -6.03
CA GLY A 97 12.15 -10.35 -6.92
C GLY A 97 11.27 -11.58 -7.09
N ILE A 98 11.88 -12.75 -7.32
CA ILE A 98 11.19 -14.05 -7.42
C ILE A 98 10.54 -14.40 -6.08
N LEU A 99 11.27 -14.26 -4.96
CA LEU A 99 10.74 -14.58 -3.63
C LEU A 99 9.55 -13.70 -3.25
N ILE A 100 9.64 -12.38 -3.45
CA ILE A 100 8.53 -11.46 -3.15
C ILE A 100 7.34 -11.77 -4.06
N THR A 101 7.57 -11.96 -5.36
CA THR A 101 6.48 -12.27 -6.31
C THR A 101 5.80 -13.60 -5.94
N GLY A 102 6.58 -14.64 -5.65
CA GLY A 102 6.08 -15.94 -5.20
C GLY A 102 5.29 -15.84 -3.90
N PHE A 103 5.77 -15.05 -2.94
CA PHE A 103 5.05 -14.77 -1.70
C PHE A 103 3.69 -14.10 -1.97
N TYR A 104 3.63 -13.10 -2.85
CA TYR A 104 2.36 -12.46 -3.23
C TYR A 104 1.42 -13.43 -3.97
N ILE A 105 1.96 -14.32 -4.82
CA ILE A 105 1.15 -15.35 -5.48
C ILE A 105 0.52 -16.28 -4.45
N ALA A 106 1.31 -16.77 -3.49
CA ALA A 106 0.80 -17.59 -2.40
C ALA A 106 -0.22 -16.83 -1.54
N LEU A 107 0.04 -15.56 -1.23
CA LEU A 107 -0.85 -14.71 -0.42
C LEU A 107 -2.23 -14.52 -1.07
N TYR A 108 -2.30 -14.31 -2.39
CA TYR A 108 -3.55 -14.02 -3.09
C TYR A 108 -4.30 -15.28 -3.53
N TRP A 109 -3.61 -16.28 -4.06
CA TRP A 109 -4.24 -17.45 -4.69
C TRP A 109 -4.13 -18.74 -3.90
N PHE A 110 -3.12 -18.87 -3.03
CA PHE A 110 -2.87 -20.13 -2.31
C PHE A 110 -2.56 -19.94 -0.82
N PRO A 111 -3.41 -19.23 -0.06
CA PRO A 111 -3.13 -18.92 1.33
C PRO A 111 -3.10 -20.15 2.25
N GLN A 112 -3.68 -21.27 1.81
CA GLN A 112 -3.53 -22.56 2.48
C GLN A 112 -2.06 -23.00 2.62
N TYR A 113 -1.18 -22.65 1.67
CA TYR A 113 0.25 -22.96 1.78
C TYR A 113 0.98 -22.05 2.76
N LEU A 114 0.38 -20.91 3.14
CA LEU A 114 0.85 -20.08 4.24
C LEU A 114 0.30 -20.55 5.60
N GLY A 115 -0.57 -21.56 5.60
CA GLY A 115 -1.17 -22.16 6.78
C GLY A 115 -2.48 -21.51 7.21
N MET A 116 -3.16 -20.80 6.31
CA MET A 116 -4.55 -20.36 6.55
C MET A 116 -5.48 -21.59 6.62
N ALA A 117 -6.33 -21.64 7.63
CA ALA A 117 -7.35 -22.68 7.77
C ALA A 117 -8.32 -22.70 6.57
N ALA A 118 -8.59 -23.89 6.04
CA ALA A 118 -9.46 -24.07 4.87
C ALA A 118 -10.96 -23.96 5.18
N THR A 119 -11.33 -24.10 6.45
CA THR A 119 -12.71 -24.06 6.94
C THR A 119 -12.84 -23.15 8.16
N GLU A 120 -13.96 -22.44 8.26
CA GLU A 120 -14.28 -21.63 9.44
C GLU A 120 -14.29 -22.53 10.70
N GLY A 121 -13.46 -22.18 11.68
CA GLY A 121 -13.32 -22.93 12.94
C GLY A 121 -12.16 -23.93 13.00
N ALA A 122 -11.45 -24.19 11.89
CA ALA A 122 -10.20 -24.95 11.94
C ALA A 122 -9.04 -24.06 12.44
N THR A 123 -8.06 -24.67 13.12
CA THR A 123 -6.89 -23.95 13.63
C THR A 123 -5.96 -23.59 12.50
N ASN A 124 -5.51 -22.34 12.45
CA ASN A 124 -4.44 -21.95 11.53
C ASN A 124 -3.15 -22.71 11.87
N THR A 125 -2.35 -22.95 10.84
CA THR A 125 -1.07 -23.64 10.94
C THR A 125 0.02 -22.77 10.33
N GLY A 126 1.27 -23.23 10.42
CA GLY A 126 2.40 -22.61 9.75
C GLY A 126 2.56 -21.11 10.03
N LEU A 127 2.73 -20.31 8.95
CA LEU A 127 3.01 -18.88 9.04
C LEU A 127 1.80 -18.10 9.54
N VAL A 128 0.58 -18.40 9.08
CA VAL A 128 -0.63 -17.71 9.56
C VAL A 128 -0.87 -18.02 11.04
N GLY A 129 -0.74 -19.28 11.45
CA GLY A 129 -0.86 -19.69 12.85
C GLY A 129 0.15 -19.03 13.79
N LEU A 130 1.35 -18.71 13.29
CA LEU A 130 2.35 -17.95 14.07
C LEU A 130 1.82 -16.57 14.52
N PHE A 131 0.94 -15.94 13.72
CA PHE A 131 0.39 -14.60 14.01
C PHE A 131 -0.92 -14.63 14.81
N ASP A 132 -1.49 -15.81 15.08
CA ASP A 132 -2.75 -15.94 15.81
C ASP A 132 -2.75 -15.22 17.18
N PRO A 133 -1.72 -15.32 18.03
CA PRO A 133 -1.73 -14.64 19.33
C PRO A 133 -1.82 -13.12 19.21
N LEU A 134 -1.13 -12.55 18.23
CA LEU A 134 -1.15 -11.11 17.99
C LEU A 134 -2.50 -10.66 17.42
N SER A 135 -3.08 -11.46 16.52
CA SER A 135 -4.41 -11.19 15.98
C SER A 135 -5.50 -11.31 17.04
N GLN A 136 -5.41 -12.29 17.94
CA GLN A 136 -6.35 -12.42 19.05
C GLN A 136 -6.31 -11.21 19.99
N VAL A 137 -5.11 -10.69 20.30
CA VAL A 137 -4.97 -9.50 21.16
C VAL A 137 -5.48 -8.22 20.48
N LEU A 138 -5.21 -8.03 19.19
CA LEU A 138 -5.57 -6.78 18.49
C LEU A 138 -6.97 -6.80 17.88
N ALA A 139 -7.33 -7.91 17.24
CA ALA A 139 -8.54 -8.08 16.43
C ALA A 139 -9.57 -9.04 17.02
N GLY A 140 -9.28 -9.70 18.14
CA GLY A 140 -10.24 -10.60 18.81
C GLY A 140 -10.58 -11.88 18.03
N LYS A 141 -9.82 -12.20 16.98
CA LYS A 141 -10.05 -13.36 16.10
C LYS A 141 -8.74 -13.97 15.60
N ALA A 142 -8.82 -15.17 15.02
CA ALA A 142 -7.69 -15.84 14.39
C ALA A 142 -7.10 -14.99 13.24
N ALA A 143 -5.80 -15.11 13.01
CA ALA A 143 -5.11 -14.31 12.00
C ALA A 143 -5.57 -14.69 10.59
N SER A 144 -5.70 -13.69 9.73
CA SER A 144 -5.86 -13.89 8.29
C SER A 144 -4.54 -13.68 7.56
N GLN A 145 -4.44 -14.14 6.32
CA GLN A 145 -3.31 -13.82 5.43
C GLN A 145 -3.05 -12.30 5.34
N TRP A 146 -4.12 -11.49 5.37
CA TRP A 146 -4.05 -10.03 5.30
C TRP A 146 -3.54 -9.43 6.60
N PHE A 147 -3.85 -10.04 7.75
CA PHE A 147 -3.30 -9.62 9.03
C PHE A 147 -1.79 -9.88 9.11
N VAL A 148 -1.34 -11.05 8.63
CA VAL A 148 0.10 -11.37 8.52
C VAL A 148 0.80 -10.35 7.63
N TYR A 149 0.26 -10.15 6.42
CA TYR A 149 0.79 -9.16 5.48
C TYR A 149 0.82 -7.76 6.10
N GLY A 150 -0.28 -7.30 6.71
CA GLY A 150 -0.38 -5.99 7.35
C GLY A 150 0.62 -5.80 8.50
N THR A 151 0.87 -6.84 9.28
CA THR A 151 1.86 -6.82 10.38
C THR A 151 3.27 -6.68 9.83
N LEU A 152 3.67 -7.55 8.90
CA LEU A 152 5.00 -7.52 8.27
C LEU A 152 5.24 -6.20 7.52
N TYR A 153 4.21 -5.70 6.85
CA TYR A 153 4.22 -4.43 6.15
C TYR A 153 4.43 -3.24 7.11
N THR A 154 3.75 -3.26 8.26
CA THR A 154 3.91 -2.23 9.31
C THR A 154 5.31 -2.29 9.92
N VAL A 155 5.84 -3.48 10.22
CA VAL A 155 7.22 -3.67 10.68
C VAL A 155 8.23 -3.10 9.67
N ALA A 156 8.04 -3.39 8.38
CA ALA A 156 8.90 -2.88 7.31
C ALA A 156 8.84 -1.35 7.21
N ILE A 157 7.65 -0.74 7.25
CA ILE A 157 7.50 0.73 7.22
C ILE A 157 8.13 1.38 8.44
N LEU A 158 7.98 0.81 9.63
CA LEU A 158 8.55 1.39 10.84
C LEU A 158 10.09 1.31 10.84
N GLY A 159 10.64 0.13 10.54
CA GLY A 159 12.09 -0.10 10.51
C GLY A 159 12.79 0.69 9.38
N LEU A 160 12.25 0.62 8.16
CA LEU A 160 12.81 1.33 7.00
C LEU A 160 12.50 2.84 7.03
N GLY A 161 11.39 3.24 7.64
CA GLY A 161 11.07 4.62 7.95
C GLY A 161 12.11 5.24 8.88
N PHE A 162 12.47 4.55 9.96
CA PHE A 162 13.55 4.99 10.85
C PHE A 162 14.88 5.13 10.11
N LYS A 163 15.24 4.14 9.27
CA LYS A 163 16.43 4.22 8.40
C LYS A 163 16.41 5.47 7.51
N PHE A 164 15.27 5.77 6.89
CA PHE A 164 15.11 6.92 6.01
C PHE A 164 15.24 8.25 6.77
N ILE A 165 14.66 8.35 7.97
CA ILE A 165 14.79 9.51 8.85
C ILE A 165 16.26 9.78 9.21
N LEU A 166 17.02 8.73 9.54
CA LEU A 166 18.45 8.86 9.82
C LEU A 166 19.25 9.30 8.59
N LYS A 167 18.97 8.70 7.42
CA LYS A 167 19.63 9.04 6.15
C LYS A 167 19.37 10.50 5.76
N TYR A 168 18.14 10.97 5.90
CA TYR A 168 17.72 12.32 5.52
C TYR A 168 17.61 13.28 6.71
N ARG A 169 18.38 13.05 7.78
CA ARG A 169 18.35 13.86 9.02
C ARG A 169 18.68 15.36 8.87
N HIS A 170 19.12 15.77 7.68
CA HIS A 170 19.39 17.15 7.34
C HIS A 170 18.15 17.91 6.86
N ASN A 171 17.09 17.20 6.44
CA ASN A 171 15.90 17.78 5.83
C ASN A 171 14.65 17.49 6.65
N ARG A 172 14.11 18.53 7.31
CA ARG A 172 12.90 18.43 8.15
C ARG A 172 11.68 17.97 7.36
N TYR A 173 11.53 18.39 6.10
CA TYR A 173 10.41 17.97 5.26
C TYR A 173 10.37 16.46 5.10
N GLN A 174 11.54 15.84 4.86
CA GLN A 174 11.64 14.39 4.71
C GLN A 174 11.32 13.65 6.01
N GLN A 175 11.78 14.16 7.13
CA GLN A 175 11.49 13.58 8.45
C GLN A 175 10.00 13.62 8.77
N LEU A 176 9.36 14.79 8.64
CA LEU A 176 7.94 14.96 8.92
C LEU A 176 7.08 14.09 8.02
N ARG A 177 7.43 14.01 6.73
CA ARG A 177 6.74 13.16 5.76
C ARG A 177 6.81 11.69 6.15
N THR A 178 8.00 11.18 6.49
CA THR A 178 8.15 9.77 6.88
C THR A 178 7.44 9.46 8.20
N ILE A 179 7.49 10.36 9.18
CA ILE A 179 6.75 10.22 10.44
C ILE A 179 5.23 10.16 10.17
N SER A 180 4.72 11.02 9.29
CA SER A 180 3.31 11.00 8.89
C SER A 180 2.91 9.64 8.32
N VAL A 181 3.66 9.09 7.35
CA VAL A 181 3.31 7.80 6.75
C VAL A 181 3.43 6.65 7.75
N MET A 182 4.43 6.66 8.63
CA MET A 182 4.55 5.68 9.72
C MET A 182 3.33 5.73 10.65
N PHE A 183 2.86 6.93 10.99
CA PHE A 183 1.67 7.14 11.82
C PHE A 183 0.39 6.64 11.13
N PHE A 184 0.16 6.98 9.86
CA PHE A 184 -1.01 6.49 9.12
C PHE A 184 -0.98 4.98 8.91
N GLN A 185 0.19 4.40 8.64
CA GLN A 185 0.33 2.94 8.51
C GLN A 185 0.00 2.24 9.84
N LEU A 186 0.64 2.64 10.94
CA LEU A 186 0.46 1.99 12.23
C LEU A 186 -0.94 2.26 12.80
N GLY A 187 -1.38 3.51 12.80
CA GLY A 187 -2.65 3.93 13.36
C GLY A 187 -3.84 3.57 12.49
N PHE A 188 -3.94 4.18 11.31
CA PHE A 188 -5.15 4.13 10.48
C PHE A 188 -5.27 2.87 9.61
N ALA A 189 -4.15 2.30 9.16
CA ALA A 189 -4.16 1.13 8.28
C ALA A 189 -4.03 -0.20 9.03
N PHE A 190 -3.42 -0.22 10.22
CA PHE A 190 -3.17 -1.44 10.97
C PHE A 190 -3.96 -1.53 12.28
N LEU A 191 -3.73 -0.62 13.25
CA LEU A 191 -4.35 -0.70 14.57
C LEU A 191 -5.85 -0.41 14.53
N LEU A 192 -6.28 0.66 13.89
CA LEU A 192 -7.68 1.07 13.89
C LEU A 192 -8.60 0.01 13.25
N PRO A 193 -8.28 -0.58 12.08
CA PRO A 193 -9.08 -1.66 11.53
C PRO A 193 -9.06 -2.92 12.39
N ALA A 194 -7.92 -3.28 12.99
CA ALA A 194 -7.84 -4.42 13.89
C ALA A 194 -8.73 -4.22 15.14
N ILE A 195 -8.68 -3.04 15.76
CA ILE A 195 -9.53 -2.69 16.91
C ILE A 195 -11.03 -2.69 16.51
N LEU A 196 -11.37 -2.25 15.30
CA LEU A 196 -12.75 -2.33 14.82
C LEU A 196 -13.23 -3.79 14.74
N GLU A 197 -12.38 -4.68 14.23
CA GLU A 197 -12.70 -6.11 14.17
C GLU A 197 -12.88 -6.73 15.56
N SER A 198 -12.09 -6.33 16.57
CA SER A 198 -12.25 -6.83 17.95
C SER A 198 -13.57 -6.36 18.60
N LEU A 199 -14.12 -5.24 18.14
CA LEU A 199 -15.44 -4.74 18.54
C LEU A 199 -16.59 -5.35 17.70
N ASN A 200 -16.34 -6.40 16.93
CA ASN A 200 -17.29 -7.00 15.97
C ASN A 200 -17.85 -5.98 14.97
N LYS A 201 -17.03 -5.01 14.54
CA LYS A 201 -17.35 -4.03 13.50
C LYS A 201 -16.63 -4.38 12.20
N PRO A 202 -17.16 -3.95 11.03
CA PRO A 202 -16.56 -4.25 9.75
C PRO A 202 -15.16 -3.66 9.65
N TYR A 203 -14.24 -4.42 9.06
CA TYR A 203 -12.91 -3.94 8.72
C TYR A 203 -13.03 -2.72 7.80
N TYR A 204 -12.48 -1.59 8.24
CA TYR A 204 -12.50 -0.37 7.45
C TYR A 204 -11.20 0.42 7.60
N ASN A 205 -10.49 0.60 6.49
CA ASN A 205 -9.29 1.42 6.44
C ASN A 205 -9.63 2.82 5.91
N PHE A 206 -9.68 3.80 6.81
CA PHE A 206 -10.00 5.20 6.49
C PHE A 206 -8.98 5.87 5.56
N ALA A 207 -7.76 5.34 5.45
CA ALA A 207 -6.80 5.84 4.48
C ALA A 207 -7.05 5.29 3.08
N ASN A 208 -7.81 4.21 2.91
CA ASN A 208 -8.05 3.59 1.61
C ASN A 208 -9.34 4.13 0.96
N MET A 209 -9.20 4.89 -0.12
CA MET A 209 -10.32 5.53 -0.82
C MET A 209 -10.54 4.90 -2.20
N TRP A 210 -11.75 5.02 -2.74
CA TRP A 210 -12.02 4.67 -4.13
C TRP A 210 -11.23 5.58 -5.09
N PRO A 211 -10.67 5.09 -6.23
CA PRO A 211 -10.77 3.73 -6.79
C PRO A 211 -9.70 2.75 -6.30
N LEU A 212 -8.84 3.13 -5.35
CA LEU A 212 -7.83 2.22 -4.78
C LEU A 212 -8.49 1.10 -3.96
N ASN A 213 -9.56 1.42 -3.24
CA ASN A 213 -10.45 0.44 -2.65
C ASN A 213 -11.47 -0.05 -3.70
N TYR A 214 -11.15 -1.14 -4.39
CA TYR A 214 -11.98 -1.66 -5.48
C TYR A 214 -13.27 -2.34 -5.00
N TYR A 215 -13.26 -2.95 -3.81
CA TYR A 215 -14.41 -3.67 -3.25
C TYR A 215 -15.36 -2.76 -2.44
N PHE A 216 -15.09 -1.45 -2.39
CA PHE A 216 -15.87 -0.51 -1.58
C PHE A 216 -17.38 -0.52 -1.92
N PHE A 217 -17.72 -0.81 -3.17
CA PHE A 217 -19.10 -0.88 -3.66
C PHE A 217 -19.62 -2.31 -3.86
N ASP A 218 -18.87 -3.32 -3.42
CA ASP A 218 -19.33 -4.70 -3.48
C ASP A 218 -20.48 -4.93 -2.50
N ASP A 219 -21.41 -5.82 -2.87
CA ASP A 219 -22.64 -6.07 -2.11
C ASP A 219 -22.37 -6.45 -0.65
N TRP A 220 -21.46 -7.40 -0.44
CA TRP A 220 -21.08 -7.88 0.90
C TRP A 220 -20.52 -6.77 1.78
N HIS A 221 -19.75 -5.83 1.20
CA HIS A 221 -19.12 -4.74 1.95
C HIS A 221 -20.16 -3.67 2.29
N LEU A 222 -21.01 -3.29 1.34
CA LEU A 222 -22.10 -2.34 1.56
C LEU A 222 -23.09 -2.86 2.60
N GLN A 223 -23.52 -4.12 2.50
CA GLN A 223 -24.39 -4.75 3.48
C GLN A 223 -23.72 -4.81 4.86
N GLY A 224 -22.43 -5.17 4.93
CA GLY A 224 -21.66 -5.15 6.17
C GLY A 224 -21.62 -3.78 6.84
N LEU A 225 -21.45 -2.71 6.06
CA LEU A 225 -21.48 -1.33 6.57
C LEU A 225 -22.88 -0.90 7.02
N VAL A 226 -23.92 -1.15 6.22
CA VAL A 226 -25.30 -0.77 6.54
C VAL A 226 -25.82 -1.53 7.77
N ASN A 227 -25.53 -2.83 7.88
CA ASN A 227 -25.93 -3.67 9.00
C ASN A 227 -25.21 -3.30 10.31
N SER A 228 -24.12 -2.54 10.24
CA SER A 228 -23.32 -2.13 11.40
C SER A 228 -23.84 -0.88 12.12
N GLY A 229 -25.02 -0.38 11.74
CA GLY A 229 -25.69 0.76 12.37
C GLY A 229 -25.00 2.10 12.08
N ALA A 230 -25.07 3.04 13.02
CA ALA A 230 -24.59 4.42 12.83
C ALA A 230 -23.10 4.52 12.45
N LEU A 231 -22.25 3.65 13.01
CA LEU A 231 -20.82 3.63 12.72
C LEU A 231 -20.53 3.20 11.28
N GLY A 232 -21.21 2.15 10.79
CA GLY A 232 -21.01 1.68 9.43
C GLY A 232 -21.59 2.64 8.39
N LEU A 233 -22.71 3.31 8.69
CA LEU A 233 -23.21 4.41 7.87
C LEU A 233 -22.20 5.58 7.82
N PHE A 234 -21.58 5.93 8.96
CA PHE A 234 -20.52 6.93 9.00
C PHE A 234 -19.33 6.54 8.11
N MET A 235 -18.87 5.28 8.17
CA MET A 235 -17.78 4.79 7.32
C MET A 235 -18.13 4.85 5.83
N LEU A 236 -19.37 4.48 5.47
CA LEU A 236 -19.85 4.56 4.09
C LEU A 236 -19.84 6.02 3.58
N VAL A 237 -20.44 6.93 4.35
CA VAL A 237 -20.48 8.37 4.02
C VAL A 237 -19.07 8.94 3.96
N PHE A 238 -18.20 8.57 4.91
CA PHE A 238 -16.81 8.99 4.92
C PHE A 238 -16.06 8.53 3.68
N GLY A 239 -16.22 7.28 3.26
CA GLY A 239 -15.59 6.75 2.05
C GLY A 239 -16.01 7.51 0.80
N ILE A 240 -17.30 7.86 0.69
CA ILE A 240 -17.83 8.67 -0.42
C ILE A 240 -17.29 10.10 -0.37
N LEU A 241 -17.31 10.74 0.80
CA LEU A 241 -16.76 12.08 0.99
C LEU A 241 -15.26 12.14 0.72
N MET A 242 -14.52 11.08 1.04
CA MET A 242 -13.08 11.01 0.83
C MET A 242 -12.70 11.17 -0.64
N PHE A 243 -13.38 10.50 -1.56
CA PHE A 243 -13.05 10.59 -2.98
C PHE A 243 -13.72 11.78 -3.69
N LEU A 244 -14.96 12.16 -3.32
CA LEU A 244 -15.69 13.25 -3.99
C LEU A 244 -15.28 14.64 -3.53
N LEU A 245 -14.96 14.79 -2.24
CA LEU A 245 -14.79 16.10 -1.62
C LEU A 245 -13.38 16.27 -1.05
N ILE A 246 -12.98 15.42 -0.11
CA ILE A 246 -11.73 15.59 0.65
C ILE A 246 -10.52 15.47 -0.28
N SER A 247 -10.47 14.44 -1.13
CA SER A 247 -9.32 14.23 -2.03
C SER A 247 -9.17 15.34 -3.06
N PRO A 248 -10.23 15.82 -3.76
CA PRO A 248 -10.12 17.00 -4.62
C PRO A 248 -9.70 18.28 -3.88
N ILE A 249 -10.24 18.53 -2.68
CA ILE A 249 -9.87 19.69 -1.85
C ILE A 249 -8.39 19.62 -1.46
N LEU A 250 -7.93 18.50 -0.90
CA LEU A 250 -6.53 18.33 -0.49
C LEU A 250 -5.60 18.37 -1.71
N THR A 251 -6.04 17.86 -2.86
CA THR A 251 -5.28 17.94 -4.12
C THR A 251 -5.17 19.38 -4.61
N TYR A 252 -6.20 20.20 -4.42
CA TYR A 252 -6.17 21.62 -4.79
C TYR A 252 -5.17 22.41 -3.94
N PHE A 253 -5.16 22.20 -2.62
CA PHE A 253 -4.29 22.95 -1.70
C PHE A 253 -2.86 22.41 -1.62
N TYR A 254 -2.69 21.09 -1.57
CA TYR A 254 -1.40 20.43 -1.32
C TYR A 254 -0.81 19.73 -2.55
N GLY A 255 -1.51 19.77 -3.68
CA GLY A 255 -1.08 19.17 -4.95
C GLY A 255 -1.30 17.66 -5.03
N LYS A 256 -1.06 17.09 -6.22
CA LYS A 256 -1.39 15.69 -6.58
C LYS A 256 -0.71 14.59 -5.76
N ARG A 257 0.32 14.93 -4.97
CA ARG A 257 1.14 13.95 -4.24
C ARG A 257 0.80 13.85 -2.76
N TRP A 258 -0.16 14.61 -2.24
CA TRP A 258 -0.49 14.63 -0.82
C TRP A 258 -0.73 13.22 -0.27
N TYR A 259 -1.53 12.40 -0.97
CA TYR A 259 -1.88 11.05 -0.52
C TYR A 259 -0.66 10.12 -0.52
N CYS A 260 0.01 9.96 -1.67
CA CYS A 260 1.14 9.05 -1.81
C CYS A 260 2.36 9.46 -0.99
N SER A 261 2.55 10.75 -0.68
CA SER A 261 3.69 11.19 0.13
C SER A 261 3.43 11.14 1.64
N TRP A 262 2.20 11.34 2.09
CA TRP A 262 1.93 11.64 3.51
C TRP A 262 1.04 10.63 4.22
N VAL A 263 0.21 9.87 3.47
CA VAL A 263 -0.84 9.03 4.05
C VAL A 263 -0.70 7.57 3.61
N CYS A 264 -0.47 7.32 2.33
CA CYS A 264 -0.48 5.98 1.75
C CYS A 264 0.72 5.14 2.20
N GLY A 265 0.45 3.95 2.74
CA GLY A 265 1.48 2.96 3.08
C GLY A 265 2.35 2.57 1.89
N CYS A 266 1.75 2.34 0.71
CA CYS A 266 2.48 2.03 -0.53
C CYS A 266 3.50 3.10 -0.89
N GLY A 267 3.12 4.35 -0.72
CA GLY A 267 4.02 5.49 -0.89
C GLY A 267 5.13 5.52 0.16
N GLY A 268 4.82 5.19 1.41
CA GLY A 268 5.82 5.03 2.48
C GLY A 268 6.88 3.99 2.16
N LEU A 269 6.47 2.81 1.68
CA LEU A 269 7.41 1.77 1.29
C LEU A 269 8.24 2.18 0.06
N ALA A 270 7.62 2.83 -0.93
CA ALA A 270 8.32 3.34 -2.11
C ALA A 270 9.36 4.42 -1.75
N GLU A 271 9.05 5.31 -0.81
CA GLU A 271 9.95 6.37 -0.36
C GLU A 271 11.05 5.85 0.58
N THR A 272 10.85 4.73 1.26
CA THR A 272 11.82 4.18 2.23
C THR A 272 12.64 3.03 1.64
N ALA A 273 11.99 1.90 1.35
CA ALA A 273 12.59 0.72 0.76
C ALA A 273 13.00 0.96 -0.71
N GLY A 274 12.21 1.75 -1.44
CA GLY A 274 12.42 2.04 -2.86
C GLY A 274 13.45 3.13 -3.16
N ASP A 275 13.85 3.95 -2.17
CA ASP A 275 14.81 5.06 -2.36
C ASP A 275 16.15 4.62 -3.01
N PRO A 276 16.76 3.47 -2.67
CA PRO A 276 17.98 2.99 -3.32
C PRO A 276 17.80 2.48 -4.76
N PHE A 277 16.58 2.44 -5.29
CA PHE A 277 16.27 1.90 -6.63
C PHE A 277 15.93 3.00 -7.64
N ARG A 278 15.93 4.28 -7.23
CA ARG A 278 15.50 5.42 -8.06
C ARG A 278 16.26 5.56 -9.37
N GLN A 279 17.54 5.18 -9.39
CA GLN A 279 18.39 5.16 -10.59
C GLN A 279 17.92 4.19 -11.68
N LEU A 280 17.10 3.19 -11.32
CA LEU A 280 16.56 2.21 -12.27
C LEU A 280 15.29 2.71 -12.97
N SER A 281 14.73 3.84 -12.55
CA SER A 281 13.56 4.44 -13.19
C SER A 281 13.93 4.97 -14.58
N ASP A 282 13.18 4.53 -15.59
CA ASP A 282 13.36 5.01 -16.97
C ASP A 282 12.80 6.43 -17.11
N ASN A 283 13.66 7.38 -17.42
CA ASN A 283 13.31 8.78 -17.65
C ASN A 283 13.13 9.11 -19.14
N SER A 284 13.04 8.09 -20.00
CA SER A 284 12.84 8.28 -21.42
C SER A 284 11.51 8.99 -21.72
N MET A 285 11.50 9.79 -22.79
CA MET A 285 10.28 10.47 -23.26
C MET A 285 9.17 9.47 -23.62
N LYS A 286 9.52 8.23 -23.98
CA LYS A 286 8.55 7.17 -24.27
C LYS A 286 7.84 6.72 -22.99
N ALA A 287 8.59 6.39 -21.94
CA ALA A 287 8.03 5.99 -20.64
C ALA A 287 7.09 7.06 -20.09
N TRP A 288 7.51 8.33 -20.13
CA TRP A 288 6.70 9.44 -19.64
C TRP A 288 5.41 9.67 -20.44
N LYS A 289 5.44 9.50 -21.77
CA LYS A 289 4.22 9.57 -22.61
C LYS A 289 3.23 8.46 -22.26
N ILE A 290 3.72 7.24 -22.02
CA ILE A 290 2.90 6.10 -21.60
C ILE A 290 2.27 6.38 -20.24
N GLU A 291 3.08 6.77 -19.25
CA GLU A 291 2.62 7.04 -17.88
C GLU A 291 1.50 8.09 -17.86
N ARG A 292 1.63 9.15 -18.67
CA ARG A 292 0.62 10.22 -18.76
C ARG A 292 -0.74 9.73 -19.24
N TRP A 293 -0.81 8.92 -20.28
CA TRP A 293 -2.10 8.47 -20.83
C TRP A 293 -2.66 7.28 -20.05
N MET A 294 -1.80 6.35 -19.61
CA MET A 294 -2.19 5.14 -18.88
C MET A 294 -2.98 5.45 -17.59
N ILE A 295 -2.63 6.51 -16.86
CA ILE A 295 -3.38 6.93 -15.66
C ILE A 295 -4.86 7.21 -15.98
N HIS A 296 -5.13 7.84 -17.13
CA HIS A 296 -6.50 8.16 -17.55
C HIS A 296 -7.24 6.90 -18.02
N ALA A 297 -6.57 6.00 -18.72
CA ALA A 297 -7.14 4.72 -19.13
C ALA A 297 -7.54 3.87 -17.91
N VAL A 298 -6.66 3.77 -16.91
CA VAL A 298 -6.94 3.07 -15.64
C VAL A 298 -8.11 3.73 -14.91
N LEU A 299 -8.16 5.07 -14.84
CA LEU A 299 -9.28 5.78 -14.20
C LEU A 299 -10.62 5.50 -14.89
N VAL A 300 -10.66 5.57 -16.22
CA VAL A 300 -11.87 5.25 -17.00
C VAL A 300 -12.29 3.80 -16.74
N PHE A 301 -11.34 2.86 -16.79
CA PHE A 301 -11.61 1.46 -16.49
C PHE A 301 -12.16 1.27 -15.07
N SER A 302 -11.57 1.89 -14.06
CA SER A 302 -12.06 1.85 -12.67
C SER A 302 -13.48 2.40 -12.54
N VAL A 303 -13.81 3.51 -13.22
CA VAL A 303 -15.16 4.08 -13.25
C VAL A 303 -16.16 3.09 -13.87
N VAL A 304 -15.82 2.52 -15.03
CA VAL A 304 -16.67 1.56 -15.74
C VAL A 304 -16.91 0.30 -14.90
N MET A 305 -15.85 -0.28 -14.31
CA MET A 305 -15.98 -1.45 -13.44
C MET A 305 -16.83 -1.15 -12.21
N THR A 306 -16.66 0.03 -11.61
CA THR A 306 -17.46 0.46 -10.46
C THR A 306 -18.94 0.62 -10.83
N ALA A 307 -19.22 1.22 -12.00
CA ALA A 307 -20.57 1.34 -12.51
C ALA A 307 -21.20 -0.04 -12.78
N ALA A 308 -20.42 -0.99 -13.29
CA ALA A 308 -20.87 -2.37 -13.53
C ALA A 308 -21.18 -3.11 -12.21
N VAL A 309 -20.31 -3.01 -11.21
CA VAL A 309 -20.55 -3.60 -9.86
C VAL A 309 -21.77 -2.97 -9.21
N LEU A 310 -21.91 -1.65 -9.26
CA LEU A 310 -23.08 -0.96 -8.72
C LEU A 310 -24.36 -1.33 -9.48
N PHE A 311 -24.28 -1.52 -10.79
CA PHE A 311 -25.41 -2.00 -11.58
C PHE A 311 -25.83 -3.41 -11.19
N SER A 312 -24.89 -4.35 -11.03
CA SER A 312 -25.21 -5.73 -10.63
C SER A 312 -25.78 -5.78 -9.22
N THR A 313 -25.15 -5.10 -8.27
CA THR A 313 -25.60 -5.05 -6.87
C THR A 313 -27.00 -4.42 -6.72
N LEU A 314 -27.30 -3.36 -7.48
CA LEU A 314 -28.64 -2.74 -7.50
C LEU A 314 -29.68 -3.53 -8.31
N HIS A 315 -29.24 -4.41 -9.23
CA HIS A 315 -30.15 -5.23 -10.04
C HIS A 315 -30.61 -6.49 -9.27
N ASP A 316 -29.72 -7.13 -8.53
CA ASP A 316 -30.02 -8.35 -7.76
C ASP A 316 -30.72 -8.07 -6.42
N SER A 317 -30.61 -6.85 -5.89
CA SER A 317 -31.27 -6.45 -4.64
C SER A 317 -32.76 -6.12 -4.84
N GLY A 318 -33.55 -7.17 -5.07
CA GLY A 318 -35.01 -7.11 -5.21
C GLY A 318 -35.79 -6.56 -4.00
N LYS A 319 -35.14 -6.23 -2.87
CA LYS A 319 -35.74 -5.54 -1.72
C LYS A 319 -34.66 -4.76 -0.94
N GLY A 320 -34.64 -3.43 -1.02
CA GLY A 320 -34.09 -2.61 0.09
C GLY A 320 -33.16 -1.43 -0.22
N PHE A 321 -32.69 -1.20 -1.44
CA PHE A 321 -31.92 0.02 -1.73
C PHE A 321 -32.85 1.21 -2.05
N TRP A 322 -32.65 2.35 -1.39
CA TRP A 322 -33.36 3.62 -1.62
C TRP A 322 -33.04 4.27 -2.99
N ILE A 323 -32.12 3.70 -3.76
CA ILE A 323 -31.64 4.23 -5.04
C ILE A 323 -32.12 3.30 -6.15
N SER A 324 -33.13 3.72 -6.92
CA SER A 324 -33.60 2.97 -8.08
C SER A 324 -32.57 3.01 -9.22
N LYS A 325 -32.63 1.99 -10.10
CA LYS A 325 -31.82 1.89 -11.34
C LYS A 325 -31.78 3.20 -12.15
N SER A 326 -32.90 3.92 -12.22
CA SER A 326 -33.02 5.19 -12.93
C SER A 326 -32.32 6.35 -12.21
N VAL A 327 -32.38 6.41 -10.88
CA VAL A 327 -31.68 7.42 -10.08
C VAL A 327 -30.17 7.20 -10.12
N PHE A 328 -29.71 5.95 -10.04
CA PHE A 328 -28.29 5.62 -10.11
C PHE A 328 -27.67 5.97 -11.47
N VAL A 329 -28.32 5.58 -12.57
CA VAL A 329 -27.86 5.94 -13.92
C VAL A 329 -27.97 7.46 -14.13
N GLY A 330 -29.01 8.11 -13.61
CA GLY A 330 -29.13 9.57 -13.61
C GLY A 330 -27.98 10.28 -12.90
N ILE A 331 -27.54 9.78 -11.74
CA ILE A 331 -26.38 10.31 -11.00
C ILE A 331 -25.09 10.08 -11.79
N LEU A 332 -24.89 8.91 -12.40
CA LEU A 332 -23.74 8.63 -13.26
C LEU A 332 -23.69 9.57 -14.48
N VAL A 333 -24.82 9.79 -15.15
CA VAL A 333 -24.94 10.72 -16.27
C VAL A 333 -24.73 12.16 -15.80
N LEU A 334 -25.19 12.55 -14.60
CA LEU A 334 -24.94 13.86 -14.02
C LEU A 334 -23.48 14.06 -13.60
N ILE A 335 -22.81 13.03 -13.10
CA ILE A 335 -21.38 13.09 -12.73
C ILE A 335 -20.52 13.13 -14.00
N ILE A 336 -20.78 12.27 -14.98
CA ILE A 336 -20.05 12.25 -16.27
C ILE A 336 -20.36 13.53 -17.06
N GLY A 337 -21.63 13.94 -17.11
CA GLY A 337 -22.08 15.17 -17.75
C GLY A 337 -21.58 16.43 -17.04
N GLY A 338 -21.54 16.43 -15.71
CA GLY A 338 -20.97 17.49 -14.87
C GLY A 338 -19.46 17.57 -15.03
N PHE A 339 -18.76 16.44 -15.10
CA PHE A 339 -17.34 16.37 -15.40
C PHE A 339 -17.05 16.89 -16.83
N ALA A 340 -17.84 16.49 -17.82
CA ALA A 340 -17.76 17.01 -19.18
C ALA A 340 -18.09 18.51 -19.27
N ALA A 341 -19.04 18.99 -18.46
CA ALA A 341 -19.39 20.41 -18.37
C ALA A 341 -18.27 21.22 -17.71
N ILE A 342 -17.66 20.72 -16.63
CA ILE A 342 -16.51 21.37 -15.97
C ILE A 342 -15.32 21.42 -16.92
N LEU A 343 -15.07 20.36 -17.70
CA LEU A 343 -14.05 20.34 -18.75
C LEU A 343 -14.34 21.39 -19.85
N LYS A 344 -15.61 21.62 -20.20
CA LYS A 344 -16.04 22.59 -21.22
C LYS A 344 -16.04 24.04 -20.71
N PHE A 345 -16.47 24.30 -19.48
CA PHE A 345 -16.67 25.65 -18.92
C PHE A 345 -15.45 26.20 -18.17
N LYS A 346 -14.52 25.35 -17.70
CA LYS A 346 -13.22 25.80 -17.15
C LYS A 346 -12.03 25.11 -17.86
N PRO A 347 -11.82 25.36 -19.16
CA PRO A 347 -10.71 24.76 -19.91
C PRO A 347 -9.33 25.16 -19.33
N ASN A 348 -9.25 26.31 -18.67
CA ASN A 348 -8.04 26.79 -18.00
C ASN A 348 -7.64 25.98 -16.76
N TYR A 349 -8.57 25.28 -16.12
CA TYR A 349 -8.31 24.41 -14.95
C TYR A 349 -7.60 23.12 -15.35
N PHE A 350 -7.77 22.71 -16.61
CA PHE A 350 -7.26 21.47 -17.19
C PHE A 350 -6.29 21.72 -18.35
N LYS A 351 -5.49 22.80 -18.27
CA LYS A 351 -4.43 23.10 -19.27
C LYS A 351 -3.42 21.96 -19.49
N GLN A 352 -3.41 20.93 -18.62
CA GLN A 352 -2.57 19.72 -18.76
C GLN A 352 -3.31 18.49 -19.32
N LEU A 353 -4.64 18.52 -19.47
CA LEU A 353 -5.37 17.41 -20.10
C LEU A 353 -5.31 17.58 -21.62
N ASP A 354 -4.80 16.55 -22.29
CA ASP A 354 -4.70 16.53 -23.75
C ASP A 354 -6.11 16.66 -24.35
N LYS A 355 -6.33 17.62 -25.26
CA LYS A 355 -7.62 17.86 -25.94
C LYS A 355 -8.19 16.60 -26.61
N LYS A 356 -7.37 15.57 -26.76
CA LYS A 356 -7.68 14.23 -27.28
C LYS A 356 -8.50 13.33 -26.35
N ILE A 357 -8.72 13.68 -25.09
CA ILE A 357 -9.50 12.85 -24.13
C ILE A 357 -11.01 13.10 -24.23
N LEU A 358 -11.41 14.30 -24.65
CA LEU A 358 -12.82 14.70 -24.82
C LEU A 358 -13.66 13.73 -25.66
N PRO A 359 -13.18 13.25 -26.84
CA PRO A 359 -13.93 12.30 -27.67
C PRO A 359 -14.22 10.97 -26.98
N TYR A 360 -13.33 10.50 -26.11
CA TYR A 360 -13.51 9.24 -25.37
C TYR A 360 -14.53 9.38 -24.25
N VAL A 361 -14.54 10.52 -23.55
CA VAL A 361 -15.54 10.83 -22.52
C VAL A 361 -16.94 10.96 -23.14
N TYR A 362 -17.06 11.66 -24.27
CA TYR A 362 -18.32 11.74 -25.01
C TYR A 362 -18.72 10.40 -25.64
N GLY A 363 -17.76 9.60 -26.11
CA GLY A 363 -18.00 8.27 -26.66
C GLY A 363 -18.54 7.29 -25.62
N ILE A 364 -17.97 7.29 -24.41
CA ILE A 364 -18.43 6.45 -23.29
C ILE A 364 -19.79 6.94 -22.78
N GLY A 365 -19.96 8.25 -22.62
CA GLY A 365 -21.26 8.84 -22.23
C GLY A 365 -22.35 8.56 -23.26
N GLY A 366 -22.03 8.63 -24.55
CA GLY A 366 -22.94 8.29 -25.65
C GLY A 366 -23.26 6.80 -25.71
N PHE A 367 -22.27 5.93 -25.52
CA PHE A 367 -22.49 4.48 -25.46
C PHE A 367 -23.43 4.09 -24.31
N LEU A 368 -23.23 4.67 -23.12
CA LEU A 368 -24.09 4.42 -21.96
C LEU A 368 -25.52 4.98 -22.14
N ALA A 369 -25.67 6.13 -22.82
CA ALA A 369 -26.97 6.71 -23.12
C ALA A 369 -27.73 5.92 -24.21
N VAL A 370 -27.04 5.37 -25.20
CA VAL A 370 -27.64 4.49 -26.23
C VAL A 370 -28.00 3.14 -25.62
N PHE A 371 -27.19 2.61 -24.70
CA PHE A 371 -27.51 1.37 -23.98
C PHE A 371 -28.77 1.48 -23.10
N GLN A 372 -29.12 2.70 -22.64
CA GLN A 372 -30.40 2.98 -21.97
C GLN A 372 -31.63 2.96 -22.90
N LEU A 373 -31.45 3.07 -24.22
CA LEU A 373 -32.57 3.05 -25.18
C LEU A 373 -32.90 1.63 -25.68
N PHE A 374 -32.04 0.65 -25.41
CA PHE A 374 -32.19 -0.74 -25.85
C PHE A 374 -32.58 -1.73 -24.74
N ASN A 375 -32.94 -1.23 -23.56
CA ASN A 375 -33.44 -1.96 -22.39
C ASN A 375 -34.51 -1.11 -21.68
#